data_AF-A0A948B001-F1
#
_entry.id   AF-A0A948B001-F1
#
_cell.length_a   1.000
_cell.length_b   1.000
_cell.length_c   1.000
_cell.angle_alpha   90.00
_cell.angle_beta   90.00
_cell.angle_gamma   90.00
#
_symmetry.space_group_name_H-M   'P 1'
#
loop_
_entity.id
_entity.type
_entity.pdbx_description
1 polymer ?
#
loop_
_entity_poly.entity_id
_entity_poly.type
_entity_poly.pdbx_seq_one_letter_code
_entity_poly.pdbx_strand_id
1 'polypeptide(L)'
;MSMAQGAAGNQGQSGVRTFRRKAALLAVGLFLGFLILEAGVRIFLSVRGPYELALLENRPGGKSYRSRADVRFITRMENRRVVLETDRWGRPGPGAVAPERRPGLCRIAVLGDSFAFGLWADHYTNSMIGLAQRLTVSDGVEWVNFAAGGYGFSDMRVALEEEVLDWRPDVILLCAFNGNDIRETYLGLG
;
A
#
# COMPACT_ATOMS: atom_id res chain seq x y z
N MET A 1 37.60 81.65 9.23
CA MET A 1 36.90 80.93 10.32
C MET A 1 35.55 80.50 9.78
N SER A 2 35.48 79.36 9.09
CA SER A 2 35.25 78.01 9.65
C SER A 2 33.92 77.89 10.37
N MET A 3 32.90 77.36 9.70
CA MET A 3 32.37 76.03 9.95
C MET A 3 31.07 75.82 9.14
N ALA A 4 31.19 75.08 8.05
CA ALA A 4 30.11 74.33 7.44
C ALA A 4 30.51 72.86 7.53
N GLN A 5 29.67 72.02 8.15
CA GLN A 5 29.46 70.60 7.83
C GLN A 5 28.78 69.87 9.01
N GLY A 6 27.72 69.11 8.70
CA GLY A 6 27.31 67.97 9.53
C GLY A 6 25.81 67.86 9.82
N ALA A 7 24.97 67.53 8.82
CA ALA A 7 23.61 67.03 9.11
C ALA A 7 22.95 66.18 7.99
N ALA A 8 23.70 65.57 7.07
CA ALA A 8 23.11 64.85 5.93
C ALA A 8 23.17 63.30 6.02
N GLY A 9 23.59 62.72 7.14
CA GLY A 9 23.94 61.29 7.22
C GLY A 9 22.85 60.31 7.70
N ASN A 10 21.74 60.78 8.29
CA ASN A 10 20.94 59.90 9.18
C ASN A 10 19.59 59.41 8.60
N GLN A 11 19.10 59.97 7.49
CA GLN A 11 17.77 59.61 6.95
C GLN A 11 17.77 58.33 6.08
N GLY A 12 18.89 57.97 5.43
CA GLY A 12 18.99 56.75 4.63
C GLY A 12 19.12 55.46 5.46
N GLN A 13 19.64 55.53 6.69
CA GLN A 13 19.87 54.36 7.54
C GLN A 13 18.61 53.86 8.25
N SER A 14 17.60 54.71 8.47
CA SER A 14 16.35 54.36 9.15
C SER A 14 15.43 53.50 8.28
N GLY A 15 15.33 53.80 6.98
CA GLY A 15 14.53 53.05 6.01
C GLY A 15 15.04 51.62 5.82
N VAL A 16 16.36 51.45 5.66
CA VAL A 16 17.00 50.14 5.50
C VAL A 16 16.85 49.27 6.77
N ARG A 17 16.99 49.86 7.97
CA ARG A 17 16.76 49.15 9.24
C ARG A 17 15.30 48.70 9.38
N THR A 18 14.35 49.51 8.96
CA THR A 18 12.91 49.19 9.05
C THR A 18 12.52 48.10 8.04
N PHE A 19 13.07 48.15 6.83
CA PHE A 19 12.90 47.11 5.81
C PHE A 19 13.49 45.76 6.25
N ARG A 20 14.71 45.74 6.79
CA ARG A 20 15.34 44.51 7.32
C ARG A 20 14.56 43.88 8.47
N ARG A 21 13.98 44.69 9.37
CA ARG A 21 13.10 44.20 10.45
C ARG A 21 11.82 43.57 9.90
N LYS A 22 11.17 44.20 8.92
CA LYS A 22 9.98 43.65 8.25
C LYS A 22 10.29 42.35 7.51
N ALA A 23 11.41 42.30 6.79
CA ALA A 23 11.86 41.08 6.11
C ALA A 23 12.17 39.95 7.09
N ALA A 24 12.83 40.26 8.22
CA ALA A 24 13.09 39.28 9.27
C ALA A 24 11.80 38.74 9.91
N LEU A 25 10.83 39.61 10.20
CA LEU A 25 9.52 39.21 10.73
C LEU A 25 8.76 38.32 9.73
N LEU A 26 8.80 38.65 8.44
CA LEU A 26 8.20 37.82 7.39
C LEU A 26 8.86 36.44 7.31
N ALA A 27 10.20 36.40 7.34
CA ALA A 27 10.95 35.14 7.29
C ALA A 27 10.65 34.25 8.51
N VAL A 28 10.60 34.82 9.72
CA VAL A 28 10.21 34.10 10.94
C VAL A 28 8.76 33.60 10.84
N GLY A 29 7.84 34.43 10.35
CA GLY A 29 6.44 34.03 10.16
C GLY A 29 6.29 32.87 9.17
N LEU A 30 6.99 32.92 8.03
CA LEU A 30 7.01 31.84 7.06
C LEU A 30 7.61 30.56 7.65
N PHE A 31 8.73 30.67 8.37
CA PHE A 31 9.37 29.53 9.01
C PHE A 31 8.45 28.86 10.03
N LEU A 32 7.83 29.64 10.91
CA LEU A 32 6.85 29.14 11.88
C LEU A 32 5.62 28.52 11.18
N GLY A 33 5.15 29.13 10.10
CA GLY A 33 4.06 28.59 9.28
C GLY A 33 4.40 27.22 8.69
N PHE A 34 5.62 27.06 8.15
CA PHE A 34 6.11 25.78 7.65
C PHE A 34 6.22 24.73 8.76
N LEU A 35 6.72 25.10 9.94
CA LEU A 35 6.81 24.18 11.07
C LEU A 35 5.41 23.72 11.54
N ILE A 36 4.44 24.63 11.62
CA ILE A 36 3.06 24.29 11.99
C ILE A 36 2.43 23.39 10.93
N LEU A 37 2.63 23.70 9.65
CA LEU A 37 2.10 22.88 8.55
C LEU A 37 2.72 21.48 8.56
N GLU A 38 4.04 21.37 8.71
CA GLU A 38 4.75 20.09 8.79
C GLU A 38 4.30 19.28 10.01
N ALA A 39 4.22 19.90 11.19
CA ALA A 39 3.72 19.25 12.39
C ALA A 39 2.27 18.79 12.23
N GLY A 40 1.42 19.63 11.63
CA GLY A 40 0.03 19.29 11.29
C GLY A 40 -0.06 18.09 10.35
N VAL A 41 0.77 18.06 9.30
CA VAL A 41 0.88 16.92 8.37
C VAL A 41 1.37 15.68 9.11
N ARG A 42 2.42 15.77 9.94
CA ARG A 42 2.95 14.64 10.71
C ARG A 42 1.92 14.07 11.67
N ILE A 43 1.17 14.92 12.37
CA ILE A 43 0.10 14.49 13.28
C ILE A 43 -1.05 13.88 12.48
N PHE A 44 -1.46 14.51 11.39
CA PHE A 44 -2.55 14.00 10.55
C PHE A 44 -2.21 12.64 9.92
N LEU A 45 -0.96 12.47 9.47
CA LEU A 45 -0.48 11.20 8.92
C LEU A 45 -0.24 10.16 10.03
N SER A 46 0.27 10.54 11.21
CA SER A 46 0.48 9.60 12.32
C SER A 46 -0.84 9.07 12.91
N VAL A 47 -1.88 9.91 12.94
CA VAL A 47 -3.23 9.51 13.35
C VAL A 47 -3.89 8.57 12.34
N ARG A 48 -3.48 8.60 11.07
CA ARG A 48 -3.99 7.70 10.02
C ARG A 48 -3.23 6.37 9.88
N GLY A 49 -2.27 6.11 10.77
CA GLY A 49 -1.47 4.88 10.77
C GLY A 49 -0.42 4.84 9.64
N PRO A 50 0.61 3.99 9.74
CA PRO A 50 1.61 3.86 8.68
C PRO A 50 0.95 3.39 7.38
N TYR A 51 1.03 4.22 6.34
CA TYR A 51 0.52 3.95 5.00
C TYR A 51 1.32 2.90 4.22
N GLU A 52 2.51 2.54 4.72
CA GLU A 52 3.07 1.25 4.36
C GLU A 52 2.41 0.20 5.24
N LEU A 53 1.30 -0.36 4.75
CA LEU A 53 0.96 -1.72 5.11
C LEU A 53 2.23 -2.53 4.84
N ALA A 54 2.96 -2.88 5.89
CA ALA A 54 4.08 -3.83 5.89
C ALA A 54 3.59 -5.26 5.56
N LEU A 55 2.55 -5.33 4.75
CA LEU A 55 1.90 -6.50 4.19
C LEU A 55 2.64 -6.94 2.93
N LEU A 56 3.35 -6.05 2.21
CA LEU A 56 3.98 -6.38 0.94
C LEU A 56 5.52 -6.46 1.04
N GLU A 57 6.11 -7.29 0.20
CA GLU A 57 7.54 -7.39 -0.05
C GLU A 57 7.81 -7.56 -1.55
N ASN A 58 8.94 -7.06 -2.03
CA ASN A 58 9.32 -7.22 -3.43
C ASN A 58 9.69 -8.68 -3.73
N ARG A 59 9.29 -9.18 -4.89
CA ARG A 59 9.78 -10.47 -5.40
C ARG A 59 11.27 -10.35 -5.76
N PRO A 60 12.02 -11.46 -5.71
CA PRO A 60 13.40 -11.49 -6.20
C PRO A 60 13.48 -10.94 -7.63
N GLY A 61 14.39 -9.98 -7.87
CA GLY A 61 14.51 -9.32 -9.18
C GLY A 61 13.62 -8.08 -9.38
N GLY A 62 12.77 -7.73 -8.41
CA GLY A 62 12.09 -6.43 -8.33
C GLY A 62 11.06 -6.13 -9.43
N LYS A 63 10.62 -7.16 -10.17
CA LYS A 63 9.64 -7.02 -11.27
C LYS A 63 8.19 -6.97 -10.80
N SER A 64 7.95 -7.41 -9.57
CA SER A 64 6.63 -7.45 -8.92
C SER A 64 6.86 -7.59 -7.41
N TYR A 65 5.78 -7.66 -6.65
CA TYR A 65 5.75 -7.82 -5.20
C TYR A 65 4.86 -8.99 -4.81
N ARG A 66 4.83 -9.35 -3.54
CA ARG A 66 3.88 -10.31 -2.97
C ARG A 66 3.60 -9.93 -1.53
N SER A 67 2.58 -10.54 -0.94
CA SER A 67 2.34 -10.35 0.49
C SER A 67 3.38 -11.09 1.33
N ARG A 68 3.74 -10.53 2.49
CA ARG A 68 4.68 -11.10 3.45
C ARG A 68 4.06 -12.28 4.16
N ALA A 69 4.88 -13.27 4.50
CA ALA A 69 4.47 -14.43 5.26
C ALA A 69 4.11 -14.08 6.72
N ASP A 70 3.18 -14.84 7.28
CA ASP A 70 2.80 -14.82 8.70
C ASP A 70 2.43 -13.44 9.25
N VAL A 71 1.82 -12.60 8.40
CA VAL A 71 1.34 -11.28 8.80
C VAL A 71 -0.09 -11.40 9.31
N ARG A 72 -0.38 -10.73 10.42
CA ARG A 72 -1.74 -10.52 10.89
C ARG A 72 -1.94 -9.05 11.24
N PHE A 73 -2.86 -8.42 10.53
CA PHE A 73 -3.21 -7.03 10.70
C PHE A 73 -4.71 -6.90 10.96
N ILE A 74 -5.05 -6.22 12.05
CA ILE A 74 -6.44 -5.97 12.43
C ILE A 74 -6.67 -4.48 12.30
N THR A 75 -7.61 -4.11 11.45
CA THR A 75 -8.04 -2.72 11.30
C THR A 75 -9.53 -2.57 11.50
N ARG A 76 -9.96 -1.33 11.71
CA ARG A 76 -11.37 -0.95 11.73
C ARG A 76 -11.65 -0.11 10.51
N MET A 77 -12.59 -0.57 9.70
CA MET A 77 -13.17 0.21 8.61
C MET A 77 -14.60 0.51 8.97
N GLU A 78 -14.90 1.80 9.16
CA GLU A 78 -16.17 2.28 9.69
C GLU A 78 -16.52 1.57 11.02
N ASN A 79 -17.54 0.71 11.03
CA ASN A 79 -18.01 -0.05 12.18
C ASN A 79 -17.66 -1.55 12.12
N ARG A 80 -16.83 -1.96 11.16
CA ARG A 80 -16.46 -3.37 10.97
C ARG A 80 -15.00 -3.61 11.30
N ARG A 81 -14.74 -4.74 11.96
CA ARG A 81 -13.38 -5.23 12.17
C ARG A 81 -12.98 -6.02 10.94
N VAL A 82 -11.90 -5.59 10.29
CA VAL A 82 -11.30 -6.27 9.16
C VAL A 82 -10.04 -6.95 9.65
N VAL A 83 -9.97 -8.27 9.46
CA VAL A 83 -8.79 -9.07 9.77
C VAL A 83 -8.14 -9.46 8.45
N LEU A 84 -6.95 -8.91 8.21
CA LEU A 84 -6.08 -9.31 7.11
C LEU A 84 -5.03 -10.24 7.70
N GLU A 85 -4.93 -11.45 7.17
CA GLU A 85 -3.92 -12.41 7.60
C GLU A 85 -3.36 -13.17 6.40
N THR A 86 -2.07 -13.50 6.49
CA THR A 86 -1.37 -14.30 5.50
C THR A 86 -0.76 -15.55 6.13
N ASP A 87 -0.68 -16.62 5.35
CA ASP A 87 -0.03 -17.86 5.75
C ASP A 87 1.51 -17.76 5.66
N ARG A 88 2.19 -18.87 5.97
CA ARG A 88 3.66 -18.98 5.92
C ARG A 88 4.30 -18.79 4.54
N TRP A 89 3.50 -18.71 3.48
CA TRP A 89 3.96 -18.37 2.12
C TRP A 89 3.51 -16.97 1.69
N GLY A 90 2.84 -16.22 2.56
CA GLY A 90 2.36 -14.88 2.27
C GLY A 90 0.99 -14.85 1.59
N ARG A 91 0.25 -15.95 1.54
CA ARG A 91 -1.05 -16.02 0.86
C ARG A 91 -2.20 -15.68 1.81
N PRO A 92 -3.29 -15.07 1.34
CA PRO A 92 -4.38 -14.67 2.22
C PRO A 92 -5.07 -15.86 2.90
N GLY A 93 -5.35 -15.68 4.20
CA GLY A 93 -6.09 -16.63 5.03
C GLY A 93 -5.20 -17.54 5.90
N PRO A 94 -5.81 -18.20 6.91
CA PRO A 94 -5.07 -18.95 7.94
C PRO A 94 -4.74 -20.39 7.52
N GLY A 95 -5.16 -20.81 6.32
CA GLY A 95 -5.10 -22.19 5.84
C GLY A 95 -3.89 -22.42 4.94
N ALA A 96 -2.74 -22.71 5.55
CA ALA A 96 -1.52 -23.05 4.84
C ALA A 96 -1.68 -24.33 3.98
N VAL A 97 -1.98 -24.19 2.69
CA VAL A 97 -1.94 -25.31 1.72
C VAL A 97 -0.49 -25.64 1.39
N ALA A 98 -0.10 -26.92 1.42
CA ALA A 98 1.26 -27.34 1.12
C ALA A 98 1.57 -27.35 -0.41
N PRO A 99 2.79 -26.98 -0.84
CA PRO A 99 3.20 -27.03 -2.25
C PRO A 99 3.03 -28.42 -2.84
N GLU A 100 3.29 -29.45 -2.03
CA GLU A 100 3.11 -30.83 -2.41
C GLU A 100 1.65 -31.09 -2.78
N ARG A 101 1.44 -31.66 -3.95
CA ARG A 101 0.12 -32.01 -4.44
C ARG A 101 -0.48 -33.13 -3.59
N ARG A 102 -1.70 -32.93 -3.12
CA ARG A 102 -2.48 -33.99 -2.45
C ARG A 102 -3.18 -34.86 -3.50
N PRO A 103 -2.93 -36.18 -3.55
CA PRO A 103 -3.60 -37.07 -4.50
C PRO A 103 -5.11 -37.02 -4.35
N GLY A 104 -5.84 -37.06 -5.47
CA GLY A 104 -7.30 -37.08 -5.49
C GLY A 104 -7.98 -35.71 -5.29
N LEU A 105 -7.21 -34.63 -5.09
CA LEU A 105 -7.76 -33.27 -5.06
C LEU A 105 -7.55 -32.56 -6.41
N CYS A 106 -8.56 -31.78 -6.82
CA CYS A 106 -8.46 -30.80 -7.89
C CYS A 106 -7.95 -29.48 -7.31
N ARG A 107 -6.75 -29.05 -7.73
CA ARG A 107 -6.13 -27.82 -7.23
C ARG A 107 -6.47 -26.63 -8.12
N ILE A 108 -7.15 -25.63 -7.55
CA ILE A 108 -7.46 -24.37 -8.21
C ILE A 108 -6.54 -23.29 -7.65
N ALA A 109 -5.66 -22.76 -8.50
CA ALA A 109 -4.87 -21.58 -8.17
C ALA A 109 -5.62 -20.31 -8.57
N VAL A 110 -5.69 -19.32 -7.69
CA VAL A 110 -6.33 -18.03 -7.94
C VAL A 110 -5.27 -16.96 -8.13
N LEU A 111 -5.32 -16.25 -9.25
CA LEU A 111 -4.56 -15.03 -9.52
C LEU A 111 -5.52 -13.85 -9.54
N GLY A 112 -5.16 -12.76 -8.87
CA GLY A 112 -5.98 -11.57 -8.85
C GLY A 112 -5.43 -10.49 -7.95
N ASP A 113 -6.21 -9.44 -7.78
CA ASP A 113 -5.86 -8.25 -7.05
C ASP A 113 -6.40 -8.25 -5.60
N SER A 114 -6.57 -7.06 -5.03
CA SER A 114 -7.25 -6.83 -3.75
C SER A 114 -8.62 -7.51 -3.61
N PHE A 115 -9.38 -7.68 -4.71
CA PHE A 115 -10.69 -8.30 -4.68
C PHE A 115 -10.58 -9.81 -4.41
N ALA A 116 -9.70 -10.51 -5.14
CA ALA A 116 -9.43 -11.92 -4.93
C ALA A 116 -8.68 -12.17 -3.61
N PHE A 117 -7.85 -11.22 -3.17
CA PHE A 117 -7.20 -11.26 -1.86
C PHE A 117 -8.21 -11.28 -0.70
N GLY A 118 -9.41 -10.72 -0.92
CA GLY A 118 -10.41 -10.54 0.13
C GLY A 118 -10.16 -9.30 0.98
N LEU A 119 -9.51 -8.27 0.41
CA LEU A 119 -9.32 -7.00 1.10
C LEU A 119 -10.70 -6.43 1.47
N TRP A 120 -10.85 -5.98 2.72
CA TRP A 120 -12.11 -5.44 3.28
C TRP A 120 -13.23 -6.44 3.55
N ALA A 121 -12.99 -7.75 3.36
CA ALA A 121 -13.82 -8.74 4.03
C ALA A 121 -13.55 -8.68 5.55
N ASP A 122 -14.58 -8.82 6.38
CA ASP A 122 -14.41 -8.84 7.84
C ASP A 122 -13.41 -9.94 8.27
N HIS A 123 -13.40 -11.05 7.53
CA HIS A 123 -12.47 -12.17 7.66
C HIS A 123 -12.28 -12.87 6.32
N TYR A 124 -11.12 -13.51 6.08
CA TYR A 124 -10.84 -14.25 4.84
C TYR A 124 -11.93 -15.28 4.49
N THR A 125 -12.49 -15.96 5.50
CA THR A 125 -13.58 -16.94 5.33
C THR A 125 -14.89 -16.36 4.77
N ASN A 126 -15.02 -15.04 4.76
CA ASN A 126 -16.15 -14.30 4.20
C ASN A 126 -15.80 -13.64 2.85
N SER A 127 -14.55 -13.79 2.38
CA SER A 127 -14.16 -13.39 1.02
C SER A 127 -14.74 -14.36 -0.02
N MET A 128 -14.74 -13.95 -1.29
CA MET A 128 -15.18 -14.80 -2.40
C MET A 128 -14.46 -16.15 -2.40
N ILE A 129 -13.13 -16.15 -2.25
CA ILE A 129 -12.33 -17.38 -2.29
C ILE A 129 -12.51 -18.19 -1.00
N GLY A 130 -12.59 -17.55 0.15
CA GLY A 130 -12.88 -18.23 1.42
C GLY A 130 -14.25 -18.90 1.44
N LEU A 131 -15.26 -18.27 0.83
CA LEU A 131 -16.59 -18.86 0.64
C LEU A 131 -16.54 -20.04 -0.32
N ALA A 132 -15.87 -19.90 -1.47
CA ALA A 132 -15.70 -21.00 -2.43
C ALA A 132 -15.03 -22.21 -1.77
N GLN A 133 -13.93 -21.99 -1.04
CA GLN A 133 -13.23 -23.04 -0.30
C GLN A 133 -14.11 -23.76 0.72
N ARG A 134 -14.98 -23.03 1.43
CA ARG A 134 -15.91 -23.63 2.40
C ARG A 134 -17.01 -24.44 1.71
N LEU A 135 -17.53 -23.96 0.58
CA LEU A 135 -18.63 -24.61 -0.13
C LEU A 135 -18.18 -25.88 -0.85
N THR A 136 -16.92 -25.96 -1.29
CA THR A 136 -16.40 -27.10 -2.06
C THR A 136 -15.49 -28.02 -1.25
N VAL A 137 -15.48 -27.93 0.08
CA VAL A 137 -14.58 -28.72 0.94
C VAL A 137 -14.83 -30.23 0.82
N SER A 138 -16.08 -30.63 0.59
CA SER A 138 -16.50 -32.03 0.38
C SER A 138 -16.22 -32.53 -1.04
N ASP A 139 -15.95 -31.64 -1.98
CA ASP A 139 -15.96 -31.94 -3.42
C ASP A 139 -14.56 -32.30 -3.94
N GLY A 140 -13.60 -32.47 -3.04
CA GLY A 140 -12.21 -32.75 -3.40
C GLY A 140 -11.51 -31.56 -4.07
N VAL A 141 -11.94 -30.32 -3.81
CA VAL A 141 -11.34 -29.11 -4.39
C VAL A 141 -10.42 -28.43 -3.39
N GLU A 142 -9.20 -28.13 -3.83
CA GLU A 142 -8.19 -27.42 -3.05
C GLU A 142 -7.93 -26.04 -3.66
N TRP A 143 -8.36 -25.00 -2.95
CA TRP A 143 -8.15 -23.61 -3.37
C TRP A 143 -6.82 -23.09 -2.85
N VAL A 144 -6.05 -22.46 -3.72
CA VAL A 144 -4.79 -21.80 -3.38
C VAL A 144 -4.81 -20.37 -3.93
N ASN A 145 -4.81 -19.39 -3.05
CA ASN A 145 -4.97 -18.00 -3.42
C ASN A 145 -3.60 -17.30 -3.51
N PHE A 146 -3.22 -16.84 -4.70
CA PHE A 146 -1.99 -16.09 -4.97
C PHE A 146 -2.27 -14.62 -5.25
N ALA A 147 -3.48 -14.15 -4.98
CA ALA A 147 -3.81 -12.75 -5.16
C ALA A 147 -2.99 -11.87 -4.22
N ALA A 148 -2.76 -10.63 -4.62
CA ALA A 148 -2.17 -9.60 -3.77
C ALA A 148 -2.80 -8.24 -4.08
N GLY A 149 -2.86 -7.37 -3.06
CA GLY A 149 -3.48 -6.06 -3.21
C GLY A 149 -2.76 -5.21 -4.25
N GLY A 150 -3.49 -4.77 -5.27
CA GLY A 150 -2.97 -3.88 -6.32
C GLY A 150 -2.37 -4.57 -7.53
N TYR A 151 -2.32 -5.90 -7.60
CA TYR A 151 -1.80 -6.62 -8.77
C TYR A 151 -2.51 -6.26 -10.07
N GLY A 152 -1.77 -5.81 -11.09
CA GLY A 152 -2.22 -5.78 -12.48
C GLY A 152 -1.90 -7.08 -13.23
N PHE A 153 -2.23 -7.14 -14.53
CA PHE A 153 -1.92 -8.33 -15.36
C PHE A 153 -0.42 -8.63 -15.46
N SER A 154 0.43 -7.59 -15.42
CA SER A 154 1.88 -7.76 -15.41
C SER A 154 2.37 -8.47 -14.15
N ASP A 155 1.85 -8.09 -12.97
CA ASP A 155 2.16 -8.75 -11.70
C ASP A 155 1.64 -10.18 -11.67
N MET A 156 0.40 -10.40 -12.13
CA MET A 156 -0.20 -11.73 -12.22
C MET A 156 0.61 -12.65 -13.14
N ARG A 157 1.16 -12.13 -14.25
CA ARG A 157 2.06 -12.89 -15.13
C ARG A 157 3.36 -13.26 -14.42
N VAL A 158 3.98 -12.33 -13.71
CA VAL A 158 5.20 -12.61 -12.94
C VAL A 158 4.93 -13.65 -11.84
N ALA A 159 3.84 -13.50 -11.08
CA ALA A 159 3.43 -14.48 -10.08
C ALA A 159 3.15 -15.86 -10.70
N LEU A 160 2.54 -15.89 -11.89
CA LEU A 160 2.29 -17.14 -12.63
C LEU A 160 3.60 -17.86 -12.97
N GLU A 161 4.55 -17.13 -13.57
CA GLU A 161 5.84 -17.66 -14.04
C GLU A 161 6.78 -18.06 -12.90
N GLU A 162 6.82 -17.28 -11.81
CA GLU A 162 7.80 -17.47 -10.73
C GLU A 162 7.30 -18.35 -9.59
N GLU A 163 5.99 -18.58 -9.46
CA GLU A 163 5.44 -19.25 -8.29
C GLU A 163 4.27 -20.17 -8.61
N VAL A 164 3.19 -19.68 -9.23
CA VAL A 164 1.93 -20.44 -9.30
C VAL A 164 2.09 -21.78 -10.04
N LEU A 165 2.90 -21.83 -11.10
CA LEU A 165 3.11 -23.06 -11.86
C LEU A 165 3.83 -24.15 -11.04
N ASP A 166 4.69 -23.77 -10.11
CA ASP A 166 5.40 -24.72 -9.23
C ASP A 166 4.45 -25.45 -8.27
N TRP A 167 3.29 -24.84 -7.99
CA TRP A 167 2.22 -25.45 -7.20
C TRP A 167 1.38 -26.45 -8.00
N ARG A 168 1.66 -26.65 -9.28
CA ARG A 168 1.02 -27.63 -10.17
C ARG A 168 -0.51 -27.61 -10.08
N PRO A 169 -1.16 -26.44 -10.28
CA PRO A 169 -2.62 -26.37 -10.30
C PRO A 169 -3.19 -27.19 -11.46
N ASP A 170 -4.41 -27.69 -11.27
CA ASP A 170 -5.21 -28.29 -12.35
C ASP A 170 -6.00 -27.20 -13.10
N VAL A 171 -6.38 -26.13 -12.38
CA VAL A 171 -7.10 -24.98 -12.92
C VAL A 171 -6.48 -23.69 -12.40
N ILE A 172 -6.34 -22.71 -13.27
CA ILE A 172 -5.99 -21.34 -12.89
C ILE A 172 -7.23 -20.47 -13.06
N LEU A 173 -7.70 -19.87 -11.97
CA LEU A 173 -8.74 -18.87 -11.96
C LEU A 173 -8.10 -17.48 -11.97
N LEU A 174 -8.29 -16.75 -13.07
CA LEU A 174 -7.89 -15.36 -13.18
C LEU A 174 -9.06 -14.46 -12.77
N CYS A 175 -8.94 -13.79 -11.64
CA CYS A 175 -9.90 -12.83 -11.14
C CYS A 175 -9.50 -11.42 -11.56
N ALA A 176 -10.14 -10.93 -12.63
CA ALA A 176 -9.93 -9.58 -13.12
C ALA A 176 -10.93 -8.59 -12.49
N PHE A 177 -10.42 -7.45 -12.04
CA PHE A 177 -11.18 -6.31 -11.53
C PHE A 177 -11.10 -5.12 -12.49
N ASN A 178 -12.24 -4.50 -12.79
CA ASN A 178 -12.33 -3.31 -13.65
C ASN A 178 -11.87 -2.04 -12.91
N GLY A 179 -10.63 -2.07 -12.41
CA GLY A 179 -9.97 -1.01 -11.67
C GLY A 179 -8.50 -0.95 -12.02
N ASN A 180 -7.64 -1.40 -11.11
CA ASN A 180 -6.19 -1.46 -11.32
C ASN A 180 -5.81 -2.32 -12.53
N ASP A 181 -6.45 -3.47 -12.76
CA ASP A 181 -6.04 -4.38 -13.84
C ASP A 181 -6.14 -3.76 -15.24
N ILE A 182 -7.23 -3.03 -15.49
CA ILE A 182 -7.46 -2.33 -16.76
C ILE A 182 -6.68 -1.00 -16.77
N ARG A 183 -6.64 -0.26 -15.67
CA ARG A 183 -5.92 1.02 -15.60
C ARG A 183 -4.43 0.83 -15.88
N GLU A 184 -3.79 -0.15 -15.26
CA GLU A 184 -2.35 -0.40 -15.43
C GLU A 184 -2.03 -0.96 -16.81
N THR A 185 -2.87 -1.86 -17.32
CA THR A 185 -2.61 -2.53 -18.60
C THR A 185 -2.96 -1.67 -19.81
N TYR A 186 -4.04 -0.87 -19.73
CA TYR A 186 -4.50 -0.04 -20.85
C TYR A 186 -3.88 1.37 -20.85
N LEU A 187 -3.62 1.95 -19.67
CA LEU A 187 -3.09 3.32 -19.55
C LEU A 187 -1.59 3.37 -19.26
N GLY A 188 -0.95 2.24 -18.94
CA GLY A 188 0.50 2.16 -18.69
C GLY A 188 0.97 2.98 -17.48
N LEU A 189 0.08 3.21 -16.50
CA LEU A 189 0.33 4.02 -15.31
C LEU A 189 0.92 3.22 -14.13
N GLY A 190 1.76 2.22 -14.43
CA GLY A 190 2.46 1.38 -13.43
C GLY A 190 3.83 1.93 -13.05
#